data_AF-A0A8T0UU67-F1
#
_entry.id   AF-A0A8T0UU67-F1
#
_cell.length_a   1.000
_cell.length_b   1.000
_cell.length_c   1.000
_cell.angle_alpha   90.00
_cell.angle_beta   90.00
_cell.angle_gamma   90.00
#
_symmetry.space_group_name_H-M   'P 1'
#
loop_
_entity.id
_entity.type
_entity.pdbx_description
1 polymer ?
#
loop_
_entity_poly.entity_id
_entity_poly.type
_entity_poly.pdbx_seq_one_letter_code
_entity_poly.pdbx_strand_id
1 'polypeptide(L)'
;MFRLENIWLDGFPLEDIPLVSQHLTRLDFVGVYLRNMMCDFSSCPSLEHLEIDTCYWWSDINISSKSLKHLVITNCDLGIGLRTLIYVPNLVSLMLDGHLSGAPVLGCMPSLQDAFVRVTRVDNPGSYSWECEYKGCYSCYGIVHDNNMCFLLEGLSGAQNLALISEPNTFVFGRDLKLCPTFSKLKNLLLDDHWCVAPDFSALNCILKHSPVLEKLTLQLFSEGPQHKIEMIAILTSMDRSVAVSEHLKAIEIKCEVVGEEVHKVLKFYVHLIYG
;
A
#
# COMPACT_ATOMS: atom_id res chain seq x y z
N MET A 1 21.18 2.95 16.60
CA MET A 1 19.75 2.69 16.80
C MET A 1 19.25 3.62 17.89
N PHE A 2 18.11 4.27 17.67
CA PHE A 2 17.42 5.12 18.64
C PHE A 2 15.95 4.72 18.67
N ARG A 3 15.35 4.61 19.85
CA ARG A 3 13.97 4.15 20.02
C ARG A 3 13.27 5.04 21.04
N LEU A 4 12.10 5.57 20.66
CA LEU A 4 11.24 6.40 21.49
C LEU A 4 9.93 5.65 21.71
N GLU A 5 9.54 5.47 22.97
CA GLU A 5 8.36 4.68 23.30
C GLU A 5 7.49 5.30 24.39
N ASN A 6 6.19 5.07 24.28
CA ASN A 6 5.19 5.35 25.32
C ASN A 6 5.24 6.78 25.84
N ILE A 7 5.47 7.73 24.92
CA ILE A 7 5.50 9.15 25.23
C ILE A 7 4.06 9.68 25.12
N TRP A 8 3.24 9.25 26.08
CA TRP A 8 1.89 9.75 26.32
C TRP A 8 2.01 11.01 27.17
N LEU A 9 2.55 12.10 26.60
CA LEU A 9 2.71 13.32 27.36
C LEU A 9 1.37 14.05 27.47
N ASP A 10 0.72 13.89 28.62
CA ASP A 10 -0.14 14.91 29.22
C ASP A 10 0.64 16.24 29.26
N GLY A 11 0.56 17.01 28.18
CA GLY A 11 0.92 18.44 28.17
C GLY A 11 2.36 18.84 27.85
N PHE A 12 3.28 17.93 27.51
CA PHE A 12 4.60 18.31 26.99
C PHE A 12 4.73 17.93 25.51
N PRO A 13 4.44 18.85 24.57
CA PRO A 13 4.79 18.62 23.18
C PRO A 13 6.30 18.43 23.10
N LEU A 14 6.78 17.36 22.44
CA LEU A 14 8.14 17.35 21.91
C LEU A 14 8.23 18.61 21.04
N GLU A 15 9.00 19.61 21.48
CA GLU A 15 9.27 20.77 20.65
C GLU A 15 9.78 20.27 19.29
N ASP A 16 9.38 20.96 18.22
CA ASP A 16 9.69 20.64 16.82
C ASP A 16 11.21 20.75 16.55
N ILE A 17 12.00 19.89 17.19
CA ILE A 17 13.45 19.83 17.09
C ILE A 17 13.77 18.80 16.02
N PRO A 18 14.32 19.22 14.86
CA PRO A 18 14.69 18.28 13.81
C PRO A 18 15.74 17.31 14.33
N LEU A 19 15.53 16.03 14.08
CA LEU A 19 16.49 15.00 14.47
C LEU A 19 17.73 15.11 13.57
N VAL A 20 18.87 15.46 14.17
CA VAL A 20 20.15 15.57 13.47
C VAL A 20 21.10 14.51 14.01
N SER A 21 21.54 13.59 13.14
CA SER A 21 22.54 12.58 13.51
C SER A 21 23.27 12.02 12.30
N GLN A 22 24.61 11.99 12.37
CA GLN A 22 25.45 11.42 11.33
C GLN A 22 25.68 9.90 11.48
N HIS A 23 25.19 9.30 12.56
CA HIS A 23 25.45 7.89 12.89
C HIS A 23 24.18 7.09 13.15
N LEU A 24 23.02 7.74 13.17
CA LEU A 24 21.76 7.07 13.39
C LEU A 24 21.40 6.22 12.17
N THR A 25 21.35 4.90 12.36
CA THR A 25 21.04 3.93 11.30
C THR A 25 19.61 3.38 11.36
N ARG A 26 18.99 3.42 12.53
CA ARG A 26 17.64 2.91 12.79
C ARG A 26 16.93 3.78 13.82
N LEU A 27 15.69 4.13 13.54
CA LEU A 27 14.81 4.94 14.38
C LEU A 27 13.46 4.23 14.55
N ASP A 28 13.05 4.04 15.79
CA ASP A 28 11.80 3.37 16.14
C ASP A 28 10.93 4.31 16.99
N PHE A 29 9.68 4.54 16.59
CA PHE A 29 8.66 5.26 17.35
C PHE A 29 7.53 4.30 17.73
N VAL A 30 7.23 4.16 19.01
CA VAL A 30 6.16 3.26 19.49
C VAL A 30 5.28 3.98 20.49
N GLY A 31 3.99 4.18 20.21
CA GLY A 31 3.10 4.87 21.18
C GLY A 31 3.49 6.34 21.39
N VAL A 32 3.83 7.06 20.32
CA VAL A 32 4.31 8.46 20.36
C VAL A 32 3.35 9.37 19.61
N TYR A 33 3.15 10.59 20.13
CA TYR A 33 2.48 11.68 19.41
C TYR A 33 3.49 12.46 18.54
N LEU A 34 3.29 12.44 17.22
CA LEU A 34 4.18 13.02 16.24
C LEU A 34 3.62 14.34 15.64
N ARG A 35 4.49 15.33 15.46
CA ARG A 35 4.24 16.57 14.70
C ARG A 35 5.03 16.60 13.39
N ASN A 36 4.60 17.44 12.45
CA ASN A 36 5.09 17.48 11.07
C ASN A 36 6.64 17.56 10.93
N MET A 37 7.33 18.38 11.74
CA MET A 37 8.79 18.54 11.64
C MET A 37 9.60 17.33 12.16
N MET A 38 8.96 16.39 12.86
CA MET A 38 9.61 15.17 13.36
C MET A 38 9.78 14.09 12.28
N CYS A 39 9.27 14.32 11.06
CA CYS A 39 9.28 13.35 9.97
C CYS A 39 10.20 13.72 8.79
N ASP A 40 10.92 14.85 8.88
CA ASP A 40 12.01 15.18 7.94
C ASP A 40 13.35 14.61 8.45
N PHE A 41 13.83 13.54 7.82
CA PHE A 41 15.08 12.87 8.15
C PHE A 41 16.22 13.20 7.17
N SER A 42 16.09 14.28 6.40
CA SER A 42 17.13 14.77 5.50
C SER A 42 18.47 15.05 6.21
N SER A 43 18.41 15.40 7.50
CA SER A 43 19.58 15.64 8.37
C SER A 43 20.16 14.38 9.03
N CYS A 44 19.63 13.20 8.69
CA CYS A 44 20.09 11.90 9.16
C CYS A 44 20.63 11.04 7.99
N PRO A 45 21.83 11.34 7.44
CA PRO A 45 22.32 10.71 6.21
C PRO A 45 22.62 9.21 6.34
N SER A 46 22.73 8.67 7.55
CA SER A 46 22.96 7.24 7.79
C SER A 46 21.70 6.46 8.14
N LEU A 47 20.53 7.10 8.22
CA LEU A 47 19.29 6.46 8.65
C LEU A 47 18.74 5.55 7.54
N GLU A 48 18.80 4.25 7.76
CA GLU A 48 18.35 3.24 6.77
C GLU A 48 16.99 2.62 7.14
N HIS A 49 16.62 2.61 8.42
CA HIS A 49 15.43 1.94 8.92
C HIS A 49 14.58 2.87 9.80
N LEU A 50 13.28 2.96 9.51
CA LEU A 50 12.30 3.71 10.28
C LEU A 50 11.09 2.82 10.56
N GLU A 51 10.78 2.66 11.83
CA GLU A 51 9.60 1.93 12.31
C GLU A 51 8.73 2.88 13.13
N ILE A 52 7.44 2.92 12.80
CA ILE A 52 6.44 3.75 13.48
C ILE A 52 5.26 2.84 13.81
N ASP A 53 5.08 2.56 15.09
CA ASP A 53 4.04 1.66 15.57
C ASP A 53 3.14 2.37 16.59
N THR A 54 1.82 2.19 16.47
CA THR A 54 0.86 2.69 17.46
C THR A 54 1.02 4.20 17.74
N CYS A 55 1.37 5.00 16.73
CA CYS A 55 1.60 6.44 16.86
C CYS A 55 0.39 7.26 16.39
N TYR A 56 0.34 8.53 16.81
CA TYR A 56 -0.74 9.47 16.51
C TYR A 56 -0.20 10.80 15.98
N TRP A 57 -0.93 11.42 15.05
CA TRP A 57 -0.55 12.70 14.43
C TRP A 57 -1.56 13.81 14.72
N TRP A 58 -1.06 15.03 14.87
CA TRP A 58 -1.89 16.25 14.99
C TRP A 58 -1.94 17.10 13.73
N SER A 59 -1.12 16.76 12.74
CA SER A 59 -0.95 17.54 11.51
C SER A 59 -0.70 16.61 10.35
N ASP A 60 -0.63 17.18 9.14
CA ASP A 60 -0.11 16.48 7.96
C ASP A 60 1.19 15.73 8.30
N ILE A 61 1.37 14.61 7.61
CA ILE A 61 2.43 13.64 7.77
C ILE A 61 3.31 13.77 6.53
N ASN A 62 4.55 14.17 6.73
CA ASN A 62 5.51 14.32 5.64
C ASN A 62 6.81 13.60 5.98
N ILE A 63 6.94 12.35 5.48
CA ILE A 63 8.13 11.54 5.68
C ILE A 63 9.06 11.77 4.49
N SER A 64 10.22 12.38 4.73
CA SER A 64 11.22 12.63 3.69
C SER A 64 12.58 12.11 4.11
N SER A 65 13.21 11.30 3.26
CA SER A 65 14.58 10.84 3.46
C SER A 65 15.21 10.32 2.17
N LYS A 66 16.48 10.63 1.96
CA LYS A 66 17.28 10.06 0.86
C LYS A 66 18.09 8.84 1.27
N SER A 67 18.30 8.63 2.57
CA SER A 67 19.10 7.53 3.13
C SER A 67 18.25 6.30 3.48
N LEU A 68 16.95 6.50 3.72
CA LEU A 68 16.06 5.47 4.20
C LEU A 68 15.81 4.38 3.14
N LYS A 69 15.92 3.13 3.59
CA LYS A 69 15.74 1.91 2.78
C LYS A 69 14.51 1.10 3.23
N HIS A 70 14.17 1.15 4.51
CA HIS A 70 13.08 0.39 5.09
C HIS A 70 12.15 1.29 5.90
N LEU A 71 10.87 1.28 5.55
CA LEU A 71 9.82 2.04 6.23
C LEU A 71 8.70 1.09 6.65
N VAL A 72 8.40 1.08 7.94
CA VAL A 72 7.31 0.29 8.54
C VAL A 72 6.43 1.24 9.33
N ILE A 73 5.14 1.28 8.99
CA ILE A 73 4.11 2.04 9.70
C ILE A 73 2.98 1.08 10.04
N THR A 74 2.75 0.85 11.33
CA THR A 74 1.75 -0.12 11.83
C THR A 74 0.85 0.48 12.90
N ASN A 75 -0.41 0.07 12.94
CA ASN A 75 -1.36 0.45 14.01
C ASN A 75 -1.50 1.97 14.23
N CYS A 76 -1.25 2.76 13.19
CA CYS A 76 -1.19 4.20 13.22
C CYS A 76 -2.49 4.80 12.68
N ASP A 77 -3.08 5.78 13.36
CA ASP A 77 -4.26 6.51 12.85
C ASP A 77 -3.78 7.69 12.00
N LEU A 78 -3.94 7.56 10.68
CA LEU A 78 -3.52 8.55 9.71
C LEU A 78 -4.63 9.57 9.39
N GLY A 79 -5.51 9.81 10.38
CA GLY A 79 -6.37 10.99 10.59
C GLY A 79 -7.22 11.50 9.41
N ILE A 80 -8.54 11.60 9.61
CA ILE A 80 -9.44 12.15 8.59
C ILE A 80 -9.07 13.61 8.29
N GLY A 81 -8.68 13.86 7.03
CA GLY A 81 -8.28 15.19 6.56
C GLY A 81 -6.80 15.52 6.70
N LEU A 82 -5.98 14.64 7.30
CA LEU A 82 -4.53 14.77 7.31
C LEU A 82 -3.94 14.24 6.00
N ARG A 83 -2.94 14.96 5.47
CA ARG A 83 -2.20 14.53 4.28
C ARG A 83 -1.11 13.57 4.71
N THR A 84 -1.01 12.42 4.05
CA THR A 84 0.16 11.54 4.19
C THR A 84 0.99 11.62 2.94
N LEU A 85 2.19 12.18 3.06
CA LEU A 85 3.18 12.29 2.01
C LEU A 85 4.43 11.50 2.40
N ILE A 86 4.86 10.59 1.55
CA ILE A 86 6.06 9.79 1.76
C ILE A 86 6.99 9.98 0.57
N TYR A 87 8.03 10.79 0.74
CA TYR A 87 9.06 11.03 -0.26
C TYR A 87 10.38 10.35 0.13
N VAL A 88 10.49 9.07 -0.23
CA VAL A 88 11.67 8.24 0.07
C VAL A 88 12.15 7.54 -1.21
N PRO A 89 12.89 8.23 -2.10
CA PRO A 89 13.20 7.73 -3.44
C PRO A 89 14.09 6.47 -3.45
N ASN A 90 14.84 6.22 -2.38
CA ASN A 90 15.74 5.06 -2.26
C ASN A 90 15.15 3.91 -1.42
N LEU A 91 13.85 3.94 -1.17
CA LEU A 91 13.18 2.91 -0.39
C LEU A 91 13.24 1.56 -1.12
N VAL A 92 13.56 0.52 -0.36
CA VAL A 92 13.64 -0.89 -0.80
C VAL A 92 12.43 -1.67 -0.29
N SER A 93 11.99 -1.40 0.95
CA SER A 93 10.86 -2.07 1.59
C SER A 93 9.89 -1.05 2.19
N LEU A 94 8.60 -1.22 1.89
CA LEU A 94 7.50 -0.43 2.43
C LEU A 94 6.47 -1.35 3.09
N MET A 95 6.13 -1.08 4.34
CA MET A 95 4.97 -1.69 5.01
C MET A 95 4.08 -0.58 5.57
N LEU A 96 2.88 -0.46 5.02
CA LEU A 96 1.82 0.41 5.50
C LEU A 96 0.67 -0.48 5.97
N ASP A 97 0.65 -0.80 7.25
CA ASP A 97 -0.35 -1.66 7.89
C ASP A 97 -1.01 -0.93 9.06
N GLY A 98 -1.67 0.18 8.73
CA GLY A 98 -2.30 1.07 9.70
C GLY A 98 -3.64 1.60 9.21
N HIS A 99 -4.25 2.47 10.01
CA HIS A 99 -5.53 3.04 9.68
C HIS A 99 -5.41 4.19 8.69
N LEU A 100 -5.39 3.85 7.40
CA LEU A 100 -5.39 4.80 6.30
C LEU A 100 -6.78 5.40 6.09
N SER A 101 -7.12 6.46 6.82
CA SER A 101 -8.35 7.24 6.58
C SER A 101 -8.39 7.93 5.22
N GLY A 102 -7.27 7.97 4.47
CA GLY A 102 -7.17 8.39 3.08
C GLY A 102 -5.98 7.75 2.38
N ALA A 103 -6.00 7.72 1.03
CA ALA A 103 -4.86 7.20 0.26
C ALA A 103 -3.61 8.08 0.48
N PRO A 104 -2.46 7.51 0.89
CA PRO A 104 -1.24 8.28 1.02
C PRO A 104 -0.70 8.61 -0.38
N VAL A 105 -0.11 9.79 -0.49
CA VAL A 105 0.63 10.21 -1.69
C VAL A 105 2.06 9.73 -1.55
N LEU A 106 2.53 8.97 -2.54
CA LEU A 106 3.89 8.44 -2.54
C LEU A 106 4.74 9.20 -3.55
N GLY A 107 5.94 9.58 -3.14
CA GLY A 107 6.99 9.91 -4.10
C GLY A 107 7.34 8.69 -4.94
N CYS A 108 7.90 8.89 -6.12
CA CYS A 108 8.25 7.78 -6.99
C CYS A 108 9.48 7.03 -6.41
N MET A 109 9.36 5.70 -6.21
CA MET A 109 10.35 4.86 -5.51
C MET A 109 10.93 3.80 -6.47
N PRO A 110 11.89 4.17 -7.35
CA PRO A 110 12.41 3.25 -8.38
C PRO A 110 13.17 2.03 -7.83
N SER A 111 13.65 2.11 -6.58
CA SER A 111 14.41 1.08 -5.89
C SER A 111 13.55 0.10 -5.09
N LEU A 112 12.24 0.30 -5.06
CA LEU A 112 11.30 -0.49 -4.27
C LEU A 112 11.31 -1.94 -4.72
N GLN A 113 11.45 -2.87 -3.78
CA GLN A 113 11.42 -4.31 -4.03
C GLN A 113 10.18 -4.93 -3.38
N ASP A 114 9.96 -4.63 -2.11
CA ASP A 114 8.86 -5.19 -1.32
C ASP A 114 7.91 -4.07 -0.88
N ALA A 115 6.62 -4.28 -1.10
CA ALA A 115 5.60 -3.36 -0.65
C ALA A 115 4.37 -4.11 -0.12
N PHE A 116 3.94 -3.73 1.08
CA PHE A 116 2.69 -4.14 1.67
C PHE A 116 1.88 -2.89 2.00
N VAL A 117 0.64 -2.84 1.53
CA VAL A 117 -0.31 -1.78 1.88
C VAL A 117 -1.65 -2.41 2.26
N ARG A 118 -2.09 -2.15 3.49
CA ARG A 118 -3.45 -2.42 3.94
C ARG A 118 -4.21 -1.11 4.09
N VAL A 119 -5.33 -0.98 3.39
CA VAL A 119 -6.24 0.16 3.53
C VAL A 119 -7.44 -0.23 4.38
N THR A 120 -7.59 0.43 5.53
CA THR A 120 -8.72 0.21 6.45
C THR A 120 -9.62 1.45 6.47
N ARG A 121 -10.94 1.27 6.53
CA ARG A 121 -11.85 2.41 6.71
C ARG A 121 -11.92 2.76 8.19
N VAL A 122 -11.71 4.03 8.53
CA VAL A 122 -12.21 4.55 9.81
C VAL A 122 -13.69 4.87 9.60
N ASP A 123 -14.58 4.04 10.16
CA ASP A 123 -16.03 4.25 10.14
C ASP A 123 -16.41 5.51 10.93
N ASN A 124 -16.31 6.67 10.28
CA ASN A 124 -16.82 7.92 10.84
C ASN A 124 -18.01 8.41 10.00
N PRO A 125 -19.23 8.49 10.57
CA PRO A 125 -20.42 8.98 9.88
C PRO A 125 -20.28 10.49 9.64
N GLY A 126 -19.71 10.83 8.48
CA GLY A 126 -19.32 12.20 8.14
C GLY A 126 -18.14 12.26 7.18
N SER A 127 -17.44 11.14 6.96
CA SER A 127 -16.49 10.99 5.87
C SER A 127 -17.23 11.15 4.54
N TYR A 128 -17.06 12.32 3.90
CA TYR A 128 -17.64 12.62 2.59
C TYR A 128 -17.38 11.46 1.62
N SER A 129 -18.42 11.08 0.88
CA SER A 129 -18.35 10.09 -0.20
C SER A 129 -17.16 10.35 -1.11
N TRP A 130 -16.30 9.35 -1.24
CA TRP A 130 -14.98 9.42 -1.88
C TRP A 130 -15.00 9.51 -3.42
N GLU A 131 -16.19 9.61 -4.04
CA GLU A 131 -16.36 10.20 -5.37
C GLU A 131 -16.27 11.72 -5.28
N CYS A 132 -15.12 12.23 -4.86
CA CYS A 132 -14.92 13.66 -4.87
C CYS A 132 -14.63 14.11 -6.30
N GLU A 133 -15.65 14.53 -7.05
CA GLU A 133 -15.48 15.19 -8.36
C GLU A 133 -14.98 16.64 -8.24
N TYR A 134 -14.79 17.13 -7.01
CA TYR A 134 -14.41 18.49 -6.73
C TYR A 134 -12.97 18.77 -7.16
N LYS A 135 -12.78 19.47 -8.29
CA LYS A 135 -11.48 20.01 -8.71
C LYS A 135 -10.88 20.85 -7.57
N GLY A 136 -9.89 20.28 -6.87
CA GLY A 136 -9.26 20.90 -5.70
C GLY A 136 -9.37 20.10 -4.39
N CYS A 137 -9.96 18.90 -4.40
CA CYS A 137 -9.97 18.03 -3.22
C CYS A 137 -8.57 17.49 -2.89
N TYR A 138 -7.94 18.02 -1.85
CA TYR A 138 -6.53 17.74 -1.55
C TYR A 138 -6.20 16.25 -1.32
N SER A 139 -7.14 15.45 -0.78
CA SER A 139 -6.99 14.00 -0.63
C SER A 139 -7.12 13.23 -1.95
N CYS A 140 -7.70 13.82 -2.99
CA CYS A 140 -7.92 13.20 -4.31
C CYS A 140 -7.06 13.80 -5.44
N TYR A 141 -6.45 14.97 -5.20
CA TYR A 141 -5.68 15.76 -6.16
C TYR A 141 -4.25 16.03 -5.67
N GLY A 142 -3.72 15.17 -4.78
CA GLY A 142 -2.43 15.28 -4.10
C GLY A 142 -1.48 16.22 -4.81
N ILE A 143 -1.11 17.33 -4.16
CA ILE A 143 -0.40 18.40 -4.85
C ILE A 143 0.82 17.80 -5.52
N VAL A 144 0.83 17.83 -6.85
CA VAL A 144 2.02 17.58 -7.68
C VAL A 144 2.93 18.79 -7.48
N HIS A 145 3.52 18.87 -6.28
CA HIS A 145 4.66 19.73 -6.04
C HIS A 145 5.83 19.05 -6.72
N ASP A 146 6.18 19.57 -7.90
CA ASP A 146 7.20 19.06 -8.80
C ASP A 146 6.86 17.68 -9.39
N ASN A 147 7.43 17.36 -10.56
CA ASN A 147 7.18 16.15 -11.36
C ASN A 147 7.55 14.80 -10.66
N ASN A 148 7.64 14.77 -9.34
CA ASN A 148 8.13 13.66 -8.52
C ASN A 148 7.09 13.04 -7.56
N MET A 149 5.85 13.56 -7.54
CA MET A 149 4.77 13.01 -6.74
C MET A 149 3.88 12.12 -7.60
N CYS A 150 3.69 10.89 -7.13
CA CYS A 150 3.01 9.81 -7.80
C CYS A 150 1.71 9.47 -7.00
N PHE A 151 0.63 9.03 -7.67
CA PHE A 151 -0.50 8.43 -6.94
C PHE A 151 -0.04 7.12 -6.26
N LEU A 152 -0.83 6.52 -5.36
CA LEU A 152 -0.40 5.36 -4.58
C LEU A 152 0.13 4.24 -5.48
N LEU A 153 -0.65 3.80 -6.47
CA LEU A 153 -0.25 2.70 -7.35
C LEU A 153 0.96 3.05 -8.21
N GLU A 154 1.12 4.33 -8.56
CA GLU A 154 2.26 4.80 -9.33
C GLU A 154 3.54 4.80 -8.49
N GLY A 155 3.47 5.22 -7.22
CA GLY A 155 4.59 5.14 -6.28
C GLY A 155 5.00 3.69 -5.99
N LEU A 156 4.03 2.76 -6.02
CA LEU A 156 4.24 1.32 -5.84
C LEU A 156 4.70 0.60 -7.11
N SER A 157 4.64 1.25 -8.28
CA SER A 157 4.90 0.60 -9.59
C SER A 157 6.32 0.04 -9.74
N GLY A 158 7.26 0.51 -8.92
CA GLY A 158 8.63 0.00 -8.84
C GLY A 158 8.77 -1.36 -8.17
N ALA A 159 7.77 -1.80 -7.38
CA ALA A 159 7.86 -3.00 -6.55
C ALA A 159 7.98 -4.30 -7.36
N GLN A 160 8.77 -5.24 -6.84
CA GLN A 160 8.87 -6.60 -7.35
C GLN A 160 7.85 -7.54 -6.67
N ASN A 161 7.60 -7.31 -5.38
CA ASN A 161 6.65 -8.04 -4.55
C ASN A 161 5.66 -7.02 -3.98
N LEU A 162 4.39 -7.15 -4.34
CA LEU A 162 3.34 -6.23 -3.93
C LEU A 162 2.19 -6.99 -3.28
N ALA A 163 1.80 -6.56 -2.08
CA ALA A 163 0.60 -7.00 -1.41
C ALA A 163 -0.32 -5.80 -1.18
N LEU A 164 -1.54 -5.88 -1.71
CA LEU A 164 -2.59 -4.88 -1.51
C LEU A 164 -3.77 -5.56 -0.83
N ILE A 165 -4.09 -5.09 0.37
CA ILE A 165 -5.19 -5.58 1.20
C ILE A 165 -6.13 -4.40 1.49
N SER A 166 -7.42 -4.66 1.53
CA SER A 166 -8.48 -3.69 1.79
C SER A 166 -9.45 -4.25 2.82
N GLU A 167 -10.03 -3.40 3.65
CA GLU A 167 -11.17 -3.79 4.48
C GLU A 167 -12.51 -3.61 3.74
N PRO A 168 -13.60 -4.23 4.18
CA PRO A 168 -14.92 -4.04 3.58
C PRO A 168 -15.28 -2.57 3.39
N ASN A 169 -15.86 -2.24 2.23
CA ASN A 169 -16.31 -0.90 1.87
C ASN A 169 -15.18 0.16 1.73
N THR A 170 -13.95 -0.26 1.43
CA THR A 170 -12.77 0.61 1.14
C THR A 170 -12.39 0.63 -0.35
N PHE A 171 -13.31 0.90 -1.28
CA PHE A 171 -12.93 1.08 -2.69
C PHE A 171 -12.26 2.46 -2.91
N VAL A 172 -10.98 2.56 -2.54
CA VAL A 172 -10.22 3.83 -2.47
C VAL A 172 -9.49 4.17 -3.79
N PHE A 173 -9.38 3.23 -4.74
CA PHE A 173 -8.45 3.35 -5.88
C PHE A 173 -9.07 3.63 -7.24
N GLY A 174 -10.34 4.02 -7.32
CA GLY A 174 -11.03 4.24 -8.60
C GLY A 174 -10.33 5.25 -9.54
N ARG A 175 -9.49 6.17 -9.01
CA ARG A 175 -8.67 7.08 -9.82
C ARG A 175 -7.31 6.50 -10.20
N ASP A 176 -6.56 5.92 -9.25
CA ASP A 176 -5.32 5.19 -9.54
C ASP A 176 -5.53 4.11 -10.60
N LEU A 177 -6.65 3.39 -10.52
CA LEU A 177 -7.06 2.38 -11.49
C LEU A 177 -7.47 2.97 -12.85
N LYS A 178 -7.83 4.25 -12.96
CA LYS A 178 -8.01 4.91 -14.26
C LYS A 178 -6.67 5.24 -14.92
N LEU A 179 -5.63 5.48 -14.12
CA LEU A 179 -4.29 5.76 -14.62
C LEU A 179 -3.57 4.48 -15.03
N CYS A 180 -3.87 3.33 -14.40
CA CYS A 180 -3.25 2.02 -14.64
C CYS A 180 -1.72 2.13 -14.86
N PRO A 181 -0.94 2.45 -13.81
CA PRO A 181 0.52 2.52 -13.93
C PRO A 181 1.09 1.16 -14.34
N THR A 182 2.21 1.18 -15.07
CA THR A 182 2.88 -0.06 -15.51
C THR A 182 3.79 -0.61 -14.42
N PHE A 183 3.50 -1.82 -13.94
CA PHE A 183 4.27 -2.55 -12.94
C PHE A 183 5.37 -3.37 -13.62
N SER A 184 6.37 -2.67 -14.17
CA SER A 184 7.40 -3.27 -15.04
C SER A 184 8.30 -4.33 -14.38
N LYS A 185 8.37 -4.35 -13.03
CA LYS A 185 9.21 -5.26 -12.25
C LYS A 185 8.42 -6.27 -11.41
N LEU A 186 7.08 -6.14 -11.39
CA LEU A 186 6.24 -6.90 -10.47
C LEU A 186 6.21 -8.38 -10.85
N LYS A 187 6.70 -9.22 -9.93
CA LYS A 187 6.77 -10.68 -10.08
C LYS A 187 5.77 -11.40 -9.19
N ASN A 188 5.53 -10.90 -7.99
CA ASN A 188 4.62 -11.50 -7.02
C ASN A 188 3.57 -10.47 -6.62
N LEU A 189 2.30 -10.79 -6.89
CA LEU A 189 1.17 -9.95 -6.52
C LEU A 189 0.28 -10.72 -5.53
N LEU A 190 -0.08 -10.07 -4.42
CA LEU A 190 -1.09 -10.55 -3.49
C LEU A 190 -2.22 -9.53 -3.42
N LEU A 191 -3.44 -10.00 -3.63
CA LEU A 191 -4.68 -9.22 -3.55
C LEU A 191 -5.66 -9.95 -2.63
N ASP A 192 -6.53 -9.22 -1.93
CA ASP A 192 -7.66 -9.83 -1.24
C ASP A 192 -8.96 -9.83 -2.07
N ASP A 193 -10.07 -10.25 -1.47
CA ASP A 193 -11.39 -10.26 -2.11
C ASP A 193 -11.85 -8.87 -2.54
N HIS A 194 -11.53 -7.80 -1.81
CA HIS A 194 -11.96 -6.45 -2.17
C HIS A 194 -11.38 -5.95 -3.50
N TRP A 195 -10.21 -6.45 -3.89
CA TRP A 195 -9.62 -6.18 -5.20
C TRP A 195 -10.17 -7.08 -6.31
N CYS A 196 -10.90 -8.14 -5.94
CA CYS A 196 -11.26 -9.26 -6.81
C CYS A 196 -12.78 -9.56 -6.84
N VAL A 197 -13.64 -8.62 -6.45
CA VAL A 197 -15.09 -8.83 -6.40
C VAL A 197 -15.83 -8.17 -7.58
N ALA A 198 -16.90 -8.82 -7.99
CA ALA A 198 -17.88 -8.44 -9.01
C ALA A 198 -18.36 -6.97 -8.88
N PRO A 199 -18.84 -6.32 -9.97
CA PRO A 199 -19.32 -6.94 -11.21
C PRO A 199 -18.29 -7.10 -12.33
N ASP A 200 -17.16 -6.40 -12.34
CA ASP A 200 -16.30 -6.32 -13.54
C ASP A 200 -14.83 -6.72 -13.33
N PHE A 201 -14.40 -7.00 -12.10
CA PHE A 201 -13.01 -7.31 -11.77
C PHE A 201 -12.02 -6.27 -12.33
N SER A 202 -12.47 -5.01 -12.49
CA SER A 202 -11.74 -3.96 -13.20
C SER A 202 -10.38 -3.67 -12.59
N ALA A 203 -10.29 -3.66 -11.26
CA ALA A 203 -9.05 -3.45 -10.53
C ALA A 203 -8.02 -4.56 -10.81
N LEU A 204 -8.44 -5.81 -10.63
CA LEU A 204 -7.64 -6.99 -10.94
C LEU A 204 -7.19 -6.99 -12.41
N ASN A 205 -8.11 -6.76 -13.36
CA ASN A 205 -7.82 -6.76 -14.79
C ASN A 205 -6.83 -5.63 -15.17
N CYS A 206 -6.98 -4.43 -14.62
CA CYS A 206 -6.06 -3.32 -14.82
C CYS A 206 -4.64 -3.71 -14.36
N ILE A 207 -4.48 -4.21 -13.13
CA ILE A 207 -3.16 -4.57 -12.63
C ILE A 207 -2.54 -5.70 -13.45
N LEU A 208 -3.30 -6.76 -13.77
CA LEU A 208 -2.78 -7.90 -14.54
C LEU A 208 -2.29 -7.49 -15.94
N LYS A 209 -3.06 -6.68 -16.66
CA LYS A 209 -2.67 -6.18 -18.00
C LYS A 209 -1.44 -5.29 -17.97
N HIS A 210 -1.22 -4.60 -16.86
CA HIS A 210 -0.11 -3.66 -16.68
C HIS A 210 1.09 -4.27 -15.93
N SER A 211 1.10 -5.60 -15.75
CA SER A 211 2.17 -6.32 -15.06
C SER A 211 2.83 -7.35 -16.00
N PRO A 212 3.63 -6.92 -16.98
CA PRO A 212 4.10 -7.77 -18.07
C PRO A 212 5.00 -8.92 -17.62
N VAL A 213 5.65 -8.82 -16.45
CA VAL A 213 6.60 -9.82 -15.92
C VAL A 213 6.08 -10.59 -14.69
N LEU A 214 4.77 -10.53 -14.43
CA LEU A 214 4.15 -11.18 -13.27
C LEU A 214 4.35 -12.70 -13.32
N GLU A 215 4.94 -13.28 -12.27
CA GLU A 215 5.25 -14.70 -12.17
C GLU A 215 4.25 -15.46 -11.29
N LYS A 216 3.78 -14.83 -10.21
CA LYS A 216 2.86 -15.42 -9.23
C LYS A 216 1.77 -14.44 -8.83
N LEU A 217 0.52 -14.92 -8.82
CA LEU A 217 -0.63 -14.22 -8.30
C LEU A 217 -1.18 -14.97 -7.08
N THR A 218 -1.40 -14.27 -5.97
CA THR A 218 -2.01 -14.82 -4.76
C THR A 218 -3.30 -14.05 -4.46
N LEU A 219 -4.41 -14.76 -4.30
CA LEU A 219 -5.70 -14.20 -3.95
C LEU A 219 -6.08 -14.68 -2.57
N GLN A 220 -6.22 -13.76 -1.63
CA GLN A 220 -6.65 -14.04 -0.27
C GLN A 220 -8.13 -13.67 -0.14
N LEU A 221 -9.01 -14.62 -0.40
CA LEU A 221 -10.45 -14.38 -0.47
C LEU A 221 -11.14 -14.79 0.82
N PHE A 222 -11.93 -13.90 1.43
CA PHE A 222 -12.84 -14.23 2.54
C PHE A 222 -12.15 -15.00 3.69
N SER A 223 -10.99 -14.52 4.13
CA SER A 223 -10.26 -15.10 5.25
C SER A 223 -10.35 -14.22 6.50
N GLU A 224 -11.17 -14.60 7.47
CA GLU A 224 -11.17 -14.05 8.83
C GLU A 224 -10.31 -14.91 9.78
N GLY A 225 -8.98 -14.74 9.67
CA GLY A 225 -8.04 -15.26 10.65
C GLY A 225 -7.29 -16.54 10.24
N PRO A 226 -6.51 -17.12 11.17
CA PRO A 226 -5.58 -18.22 10.86
C PRO A 226 -6.20 -19.62 10.91
N GLN A 227 -7.43 -19.77 11.39
CA GLN A 227 -8.05 -21.09 11.57
C GLN A 227 -8.94 -21.38 10.36
N HIS A 228 -8.59 -22.41 9.58
CA HIS A 228 -9.33 -22.96 8.43
C HIS A 228 -9.04 -22.35 7.04
N LYS A 229 -7.76 -22.11 6.69
CA LYS A 229 -7.38 -21.71 5.32
C LYS A 229 -7.30 -22.93 4.38
N ILE A 230 -8.16 -22.96 3.36
CA ILE A 230 -8.02 -23.81 2.17
C ILE A 230 -7.08 -23.09 1.19
N GLU A 231 -6.05 -23.78 0.74
CA GLU A 231 -5.13 -23.30 -0.30
C GLU A 231 -5.34 -24.10 -1.59
N MET A 232 -5.72 -23.42 -2.66
CA MET A 232 -5.86 -23.96 -4.00
C MET A 232 -4.75 -23.37 -4.88
N ILE A 233 -3.90 -24.22 -5.43
CA ILE A 233 -2.79 -23.80 -6.30
C ILE A 233 -3.07 -24.30 -7.72
N ALA A 234 -3.23 -23.36 -8.64
CA ALA A 234 -3.26 -23.63 -10.07
C ALA A 234 -1.88 -23.32 -10.68
N ILE A 235 -1.27 -24.32 -11.30
CA ILE A 235 -0.01 -24.19 -12.03
C ILE A 235 -0.34 -24.06 -13.51
N LEU A 236 0.15 -23.00 -14.15
CA LEU A 236 -0.13 -22.70 -15.56
C LEU A 236 0.99 -23.23 -16.45
N THR A 237 0.63 -24.05 -17.44
CA THR A 237 1.57 -24.53 -18.46
C THR A 237 1.59 -23.62 -19.68
N SER A 238 2.58 -23.75 -20.58
CA SER A 238 2.76 -22.80 -21.69
C SER A 238 1.66 -22.87 -22.77
N MET A 239 0.76 -23.84 -22.72
CA MET A 239 -0.31 -24.04 -23.72
C MET A 239 -1.65 -23.39 -23.34
N ASP A 240 -1.77 -22.85 -22.13
CA ASP A 240 -3.03 -22.38 -21.54
C ASP A 240 -3.14 -20.84 -21.56
N ARG A 241 -2.77 -20.12 -22.64
CA ARG A 241 -2.54 -18.65 -22.52
C ARG A 241 -3.25 -17.77 -23.54
N SER A 242 -4.13 -16.91 -23.03
CA SER A 242 -4.69 -15.73 -23.68
C SER A 242 -3.66 -14.59 -23.77
N VAL A 243 -3.89 -13.67 -24.70
CA VAL A 243 -3.10 -12.44 -24.91
C VAL A 243 -3.22 -11.44 -23.75
N ALA A 244 -4.25 -11.58 -22.89
CA ALA A 244 -4.59 -10.58 -21.87
C ALA A 244 -3.74 -10.64 -20.58
N VAL A 245 -2.96 -11.71 -20.37
CA VAL A 245 -2.21 -11.96 -19.12
C VAL A 245 -0.73 -12.15 -19.42
N SER A 246 0.14 -11.76 -18.48
CA SER A 246 1.59 -11.92 -18.59
C SER A 246 2.00 -13.33 -19.05
N GLU A 247 2.84 -13.40 -20.08
CA GLU A 247 3.52 -14.63 -20.51
C GLU A 247 4.51 -15.18 -19.47
N HIS A 248 4.71 -14.50 -18.34
CA HIS A 248 5.55 -14.97 -17.26
C HIS A 248 4.76 -15.60 -16.11
N LEU A 249 3.42 -15.55 -16.15
CA LEU A 249 2.59 -16.08 -15.07
C LEU A 249 2.70 -17.61 -15.01
N LYS A 250 3.15 -18.11 -13.86
CA LYS A 250 3.42 -19.55 -13.62
C LYS A 250 2.46 -20.15 -12.61
N ALA A 251 2.03 -19.36 -11.62
CA ALA A 251 1.23 -19.84 -10.52
C ALA A 251 0.14 -18.85 -10.13
N ILE A 252 -1.06 -19.38 -9.88
CA ILE A 252 -2.16 -18.69 -9.22
C ILE A 252 -2.48 -19.47 -7.95
N GLU A 253 -2.38 -18.80 -6.81
CA GLU A 253 -2.67 -19.34 -5.50
C GLU A 253 -3.91 -18.65 -4.95
N ILE A 254 -4.92 -19.42 -4.58
CA ILE A 254 -6.15 -18.92 -3.97
C ILE A 254 -6.19 -19.46 -2.54
N LYS A 255 -6.18 -18.55 -1.58
CA LYS A 255 -6.35 -18.83 -0.16
C LYS A 255 -7.75 -18.38 0.24
N CYS A 256 -8.57 -19.26 0.80
CA CYS A 256 -9.90 -18.92 1.27
C CYS A 256 -10.32 -19.81 2.44
N GLU A 257 -11.30 -19.40 3.24
CA GLU A 257 -11.79 -20.26 4.34
C GLU A 257 -12.84 -21.27 3.87
N VAL A 258 -13.76 -20.81 3.03
CA VAL A 258 -14.85 -21.62 2.49
C VAL A 258 -14.95 -21.39 0.98
N VAL A 259 -15.03 -22.46 0.22
CA VAL A 259 -15.29 -22.39 -1.23
C VAL A 259 -16.77 -22.11 -1.44
N GLY A 260 -17.11 -20.82 -1.56
CA GLY A 260 -18.46 -20.33 -1.85
C GLY A 260 -18.67 -19.95 -3.32
N GLU A 261 -19.87 -19.46 -3.64
CA GLU A 261 -20.20 -19.00 -5.00
C GLU A 261 -19.27 -17.89 -5.51
N GLU A 262 -18.82 -16.99 -4.64
CA GLU A 262 -17.91 -15.91 -5.02
C GLU A 262 -16.53 -16.42 -5.45
N VAL A 263 -15.98 -17.42 -4.75
CA VAL A 263 -14.72 -18.08 -5.17
C VAL A 263 -14.89 -18.75 -6.53
N HIS A 264 -16.06 -19.35 -6.80
CA HIS A 264 -16.37 -19.91 -8.11
C HIS A 264 -16.48 -18.84 -9.22
N LYS A 265 -17.00 -17.65 -8.93
CA LYS A 265 -17.04 -16.53 -9.89
C LYS A 265 -15.63 -16.05 -10.23
N VAL A 266 -14.78 -15.88 -9.23
CA VAL A 266 -13.35 -15.53 -9.41
C VAL A 266 -12.65 -16.59 -10.27
N LEU A 267 -12.80 -17.87 -9.94
CA LEU A 267 -12.25 -18.98 -10.72
C LEU A 267 -12.72 -18.98 -12.18
N LYS A 268 -14.03 -18.78 -12.42
CA LYS A 268 -14.58 -18.69 -13.79
C LYS A 268 -14.00 -17.50 -14.56
N PHE A 269 -13.85 -16.36 -13.91
CA PHE A 269 -13.22 -15.18 -14.51
C PHE A 269 -11.77 -15.47 -14.91
N TYR A 270 -10.99 -16.17 -14.08
CA TYR A 270 -9.63 -16.60 -14.45
C TYR A 270 -9.60 -17.58 -15.61
N VAL A 271 -10.46 -18.59 -15.61
CA VAL A 271 -10.57 -19.50 -16.75
C VAL A 271 -10.86 -18.71 -18.03
N HIS A 272 -11.72 -17.70 -17.96
CA HIS A 272 -11.96 -16.84 -19.12
C HIS A 272 -10.75 -15.98 -19.50
N LEU A 273 -10.04 -15.39 -18.54
CA LEU A 273 -8.82 -14.62 -18.79
C LEU A 273 -7.66 -15.45 -19.35
N ILE A 274 -7.63 -16.74 -19.05
CA ILE A 274 -6.54 -17.65 -19.40
C ILE A 274 -6.80 -18.30 -20.77
N TYR A 275 -8.06 -18.64 -21.08
CA TYR A 275 -8.43 -19.39 -22.28
C TYR A 275 -9.26 -18.61 -23.31
N GLY A 276 -9.71 -17.39 -23.01
CA GLY A 276 -10.49 -16.52 -23.90
C GLY A 276 -9.64 -15.54 -24.69
#